data_AF-A0A2N2M984-F1
#
_entry.id   AF-A0A2N2M984-F1
#
_cell.length_a   1.000
_cell.length_b   1.000
_cell.length_c   1.000
_cell.angle_alpha   90.00
_cell.angle_beta   90.00
_cell.angle_gamma   90.00
#
_symmetry.space_group_name_H-M   'P 1'
#
loop_
_entity.id
_entity.type
_entity.pdbx_description
1 polymer ?
#
loop_
_entity_poly.entity_id
_entity_poly.type
_entity_poly.pdbx_seq_one_letter_code
_entity_poly.pdbx_strand_id
1 'polypeptide(L)'
;MNPPSEEIPGKKLTALSLAALGVVFGDIGTSPLYAMRECFHGQYAITASAGNILGVLSLIFWALLLIVSVKYLGFILRADNEGEGGVLALTALIKPKN
;
A
#
# COMPACT_ATOMS: atom_id res chain seq x y z
N MET A 1 1.07 -27.18 35.82
CA MET A 1 0.23 -27.38 34.61
C MET A 1 0.69 -26.34 33.60
N ASN A 2 1.59 -26.70 32.68
CA ASN A 2 1.99 -25.76 31.61
C ASN A 2 0.86 -25.69 30.58
N PRO A 3 0.54 -24.50 30.05
CA PRO A 3 -0.41 -24.40 28.95
C PRO A 3 0.15 -25.14 27.71
N PRO A 4 -0.70 -25.78 26.90
CA PRO A 4 -0.26 -26.42 25.67
C PRO A 4 0.31 -25.35 24.73
N SER A 5 1.52 -25.59 24.22
CA SER A 5 2.08 -24.81 23.11
C SER A 5 1.25 -25.10 21.86
N GLU A 6 0.35 -24.18 21.49
CA GLU A 6 -0.32 -24.21 20.20
C GLU A 6 0.72 -23.95 19.09
N GLU A 7 1.33 -25.02 18.59
CA GLU A 7 2.07 -24.94 17.33
C GLU A 7 1.06 -24.72 16.21
N ILE A 8 0.96 -23.49 15.72
CA ILE A 8 0.15 -23.19 14.55
C ILE A 8 0.78 -23.98 13.38
N PRO A 9 0.09 -24.96 12.79
CA PRO A 9 0.64 -25.75 11.69
C PRO A 9 1.07 -24.78 10.59
N GLY A 10 2.30 -24.89 10.07
CA GLY A 10 2.84 -23.91 9.11
C GLY A 10 1.93 -23.63 7.91
N LYS A 11 1.10 -24.60 7.53
CA LYS A 11 0.08 -24.47 6.47
C LYS A 11 -1.08 -23.51 6.80
N LYS A 12 -1.42 -23.34 8.09
CA LYS A 12 -2.39 -22.33 8.55
C LYS A 12 -1.77 -20.93 8.56
N LEU A 13 -0.50 -20.80 8.99
CA LEU A 13 0.21 -19.51 8.98
C LEU A 13 0.38 -18.96 7.56
N THR A 14 0.73 -19.81 6.60
CA THR A 14 0.86 -19.37 5.20
C THR A 14 -0.47 -18.91 4.61
N ALA A 15 -1.57 -19.62 4.89
CA ALA A 15 -2.90 -19.22 4.46
C ALA A 15 -3.34 -17.88 5.07
N LEU A 16 -3.10 -17.68 6.38
CA LEU A 16 -3.40 -16.41 7.05
C LEU A 16 -2.53 -15.26 6.52
N SER A 17 -1.26 -15.52 6.23
CA SER A 17 -0.35 -14.52 5.66
C SER A 17 -0.79 -14.09 4.26
N LEU A 18 -1.19 -15.04 3.40
CA LEU A 18 -1.74 -14.75 2.09
C LEU A 18 -3.05 -13.95 2.17
N ALA A 19 -3.93 -14.28 3.12
CA ALA A 19 -5.15 -13.52 3.34
C ALA A 19 -4.85 -12.08 3.78
N ALA A 20 -3.92 -11.89 4.72
CA ALA A 20 -3.49 -10.56 5.17
C ALA A 20 -2.88 -9.74 4.04
N LEU A 21 -1.99 -10.33 3.24
CA LEU A 21 -1.44 -9.68 2.04
C LEU A 21 -2.56 -9.29 1.07
N GLY A 22 -3.53 -10.17 0.83
CA GLY A 22 -4.69 -9.88 -0.02
C GLY A 22 -5.51 -8.68 0.44
N VAL A 23 -5.72 -8.52 1.76
CA VAL A 23 -6.41 -7.35 2.32
C VAL A 23 -5.61 -6.07 2.09
N VAL A 24 -4.30 -6.09 2.37
CA VAL A 24 -3.43 -4.90 2.23
C VAL A 24 -3.31 -4.46 0.76
N PHE A 25 -3.03 -5.41 -0.15
CA PHE A 25 -2.98 -5.09 -1.57
C PHE A 25 -4.36 -4.70 -2.14
N GLY A 26 -5.43 -5.25 -1.57
CA GLY A 26 -6.80 -4.84 -1.88
C GLY A 26 -7.05 -3.38 -1.54
N ASP A 27 -6.69 -2.95 -0.33
CA ASP A 27 -6.86 -1.56 0.14
C ASP A 27 -6.09 -0.57 -0.74
N ILE A 28 -4.83 -0.88 -1.09
CA ILE A 28 -4.00 -0.07 -2.00
C ILE A 28 -4.67 0.10 -3.38
N GLY A 29 -5.35 -0.95 -3.87
CA GLY A 29 -5.99 -0.97 -5.18
C GLY A 29 -7.35 -0.27 -5.26
N THR A 30 -8.01 -0.02 -4.13
CA THR A 30 -9.35 0.62 -4.14
C THR A 30 -9.32 2.02 -4.73
N SER A 31 -8.32 2.82 -4.38
CA SER A 31 -8.21 4.21 -4.82
C SER A 31 -8.07 4.35 -6.35
N PRO A 32 -7.16 3.60 -7.02
CA PRO A 32 -7.13 3.55 -8.48
C PRO A 32 -8.45 3.10 -9.14
N LEU A 33 -9.16 2.13 -8.54
CA LEU A 33 -10.44 1.66 -9.07
C LEU A 33 -11.52 2.75 -9.00
N TYR A 34 -11.58 3.52 -7.92
CA TYR A 34 -12.48 4.68 -7.84
C TYR A 34 -12.10 5.77 -8.84
N ALA A 35 -10.80 6.07 -8.99
CA ALA A 35 -10.34 7.04 -9.97
C ALA A 35 -10.72 6.63 -11.40
N MET A 36 -10.51 5.36 -11.76
CA MET A 36 -10.95 4.80 -13.04
C MET A 36 -12.46 4.94 -13.23
N ARG A 37 -13.24 4.57 -12.20
CA ARG A 37 -14.70 4.69 -12.25
C ARG A 37 -15.12 6.13 -12.52
N GLU A 38 -14.55 7.10 -11.81
CA GLU A 38 -14.91 8.52 -11.93
C GLU A 38 -14.52 9.11 -13.29
N CYS A 39 -13.40 8.67 -13.88
CA CYS A 39 -13.00 9.11 -15.22
C CYS A 39 -14.04 8.76 -16.30
N PHE A 40 -14.71 7.61 -16.17
CA PHE A 40 -15.62 7.09 -17.20
C PHE A 40 -17.11 7.12 -16.80
N HIS A 41 -17.42 7.40 -15.53
CA HIS A 41 -18.79 7.50 -15.02
C HIS A 41 -18.92 8.74 -14.14
N GLY A 42 -19.74 9.70 -14.56
CA GLY A 42 -19.96 10.96 -13.85
C GLY A 42 -20.39 12.07 -14.80
N GLN A 43 -20.64 13.27 -14.27
CA GLN A 43 -21.00 14.43 -15.10
C GLN A 43 -19.88 14.90 -16.02
N TYR A 44 -18.62 14.64 -15.64
CA TYR A 44 -17.43 15.04 -16.39
C TYR A 44 -16.71 13.84 -17.02
N ALA A 45 -17.43 12.73 -17.23
CA ALA A 45 -16.86 11.51 -17.76
C ALA A 45 -16.33 11.70 -19.18
N ILE A 46 -15.14 11.17 -19.44
CA ILE A 46 -14.56 11.12 -20.77
C ILE A 46 -15.08 9.87 -21.51
N THR A 47 -15.16 9.93 -22.83
CA THR A 47 -15.58 8.78 -23.64
C THR A 47 -14.59 7.61 -23.43
N ALA A 48 -15.12 6.40 -23.23
CA ALA A 48 -14.34 5.17 -23.08
C ALA A 48 -13.77 4.69 -24.44
N SER A 49 -12.96 5.53 -25.08
CA SER A 49 -12.17 5.15 -26.26
C SER A 49 -10.89 4.43 -25.83
N ALA A 50 -10.32 3.58 -26.70
CA ALA A 50 -9.07 2.88 -26.41
C ALA A 50 -7.93 3.85 -26.01
N GLY A 51 -7.84 5.00 -26.68
CA GLY A 51 -6.86 6.04 -26.36
C GLY A 51 -7.03 6.62 -24.96
N ASN A 52 -8.27 6.93 -24.57
CA ASN A 52 -8.57 7.48 -23.25
C ASN A 52 -8.34 6.45 -22.13
N ILE A 53 -8.71 5.19 -22.35
CA ILE A 53 -8.48 4.11 -21.39
C ILE A 53 -6.97 3.92 -21.16
N LEU A 54 -6.18 3.82 -22.22
CA LEU A 54 -4.73 3.69 -22.11
C LEU A 54 -4.09 4.94 -21.48
N GLY A 55 -4.59 6.13 -21.79
CA GLY A 55 -4.15 7.38 -21.19
C GLY A 55 -4.36 7.39 -19.67
N VAL A 56 -5.57 7.08 -19.20
CA VAL A 56 -5.88 7.04 -17.76
C VAL A 56 -5.08 5.95 -17.05
N LEU A 57 -4.97 4.75 -17.63
CA LEU A 57 -4.15 3.67 -17.07
C LEU A 57 -2.68 4.08 -16.95
N SER A 58 -2.13 4.78 -17.94
CA SER A 58 -0.77 5.30 -17.90
C SER A 58 -0.59 6.32 -16.78
N LEU A 59 -1.54 7.25 -16.62
CA LEU A 59 -1.51 8.24 -15.53
C LEU A 59 -1.53 7.58 -14.15
N ILE A 60 -2.41 6.58 -13.95
CA ILE A 60 -2.47 5.81 -12.71
C ILE A 60 -1.15 5.08 -12.45
N PHE A 61 -0.60 4.41 -13.47
CA PHE A 61 0.66 3.69 -13.37
C PHE A 61 1.81 4.62 -12.95
N TRP A 62 1.96 5.75 -13.65
CA TRP A 62 3.02 6.73 -13.35
C TRP A 62 2.81 7.40 -11.99
N ALA A 63 1.58 7.71 -11.61
CA ALA A 63 1.27 8.25 -10.28
C ALA A 63 1.66 7.28 -9.17
N LEU A 64 1.28 6.00 -9.27
CA LEU A 64 1.66 4.98 -8.29
C LEU A 64 3.18 4.79 -8.23
N LEU A 65 3.85 4.72 -9.38
CA LEU A 65 5.30 4.59 -9.45
C LEU A 65 6.00 5.77 -8.76
N LEU A 66 5.62 7.00 -9.09
CA LEU A 66 6.21 8.20 -8.50
C LEU A 66 5.94 8.28 -7.00
N ILE A 67 4.73 7.94 -6.55
CA ILE A 67 4.41 7.89 -5.12
C ILE A 67 5.32 6.87 -4.43
N VAL A 68 5.40 5.64 -4.92
CA VAL A 68 6.23 4.61 -4.27
C VAL A 68 7.71 4.97 -4.32
N SER A 69 8.25 5.41 -5.46
CA SER A 69 9.67 5.73 -5.60
C SER A 69 10.07 6.99 -4.82
N VAL A 70 9.31 8.07 -4.93
CA VAL A 70 9.69 9.35 -4.33
C VAL A 70 9.26 9.42 -2.87
N LYS A 71 7.96 9.24 -2.56
CA LYS A 71 7.44 9.37 -1.20
C LYS A 71 7.91 8.21 -0.32
N TYR A 72 7.73 6.97 -0.76
CA TYR A 72 8.00 5.81 0.10
C TYR A 72 9.49 5.45 0.12
N LEU A 73 10.11 5.21 -1.03
CA LEU A 73 11.53 4.87 -1.09
C LEU A 73 12.41 6.07 -0.71
N GLY A 74 12.09 7.27 -1.20
CA GLY A 74 12.90 8.47 -0.97
C GLY A 74 12.78 9.08 0.44
N PHE A 75 11.66 8.93 1.13
CA PHE A 75 11.50 9.51 2.48
C PHE A 75 11.29 8.46 3.56
N ILE A 76 10.37 7.51 3.36
CA ILE A 76 10.02 6.55 4.42
C ILE A 76 11.12 5.51 4.63
N LEU A 77 11.68 4.94 3.57
CA LEU A 77 12.77 3.95 3.69
C LEU A 77 14.13 4.60 3.98
N ARG A 78 14.26 5.91 3.73
CA ARG A 78 15.46 6.69 4.10
C ARG A 78 15.41 7.27 5.50
N ALA A 79 14.24 7.25 6.16
CA ALA A 79 14.13 7.53 7.58
C ALA A 79 14.71 6.34 8.36
N ASP A 80 16.02 6.39 8.57
CA ASP A 80 16.80 5.44 9.35
C ASP A 80 17.14 6.09 10.70
N ASN A 81 16.91 5.38 11.81
CA ASN A 81 17.33 5.77 13.14
C ASN A 81 18.21 4.64 13.72
N GLU A 82 19.52 4.80 13.57
CA GLU A 82 20.54 3.88 14.12
C GLU A 82 20.37 2.40 13.73
N GLY A 83 19.91 2.11 12.50
CA GLY A 83 19.92 0.75 11.94
C GLY A 83 18.57 0.04 11.94
N GLU A 84 17.50 0.65 12.46
CA GLU A 84 16.12 0.18 12.28
C GLU A 84 15.38 1.11 11.30
N GLY A 85 15.43 0.81 10.00
CA GLY A 85 14.76 1.64 8.98
C GLY A 85 13.22 1.63 9.09
N GLY A 86 12.58 2.77 8.80
CA GLY A 86 11.15 2.86 8.54
C GLY A 86 10.33 3.58 9.62
N VAL A 87 9.03 3.25 9.70
CA VAL A 87 8.07 3.95 10.59
C VAL A 87 8.42 3.79 12.08
N LEU A 88 9.08 2.67 12.47
CA LEU A 88 9.51 2.41 13.85
C LEU A 88 10.61 3.39 14.31
N ALA A 89 11.55 3.74 13.42
CA ALA A 89 12.53 4.80 13.64
C ALA A 89 11.86 6.16 13.86
N LEU A 90 10.85 6.50 13.06
CA LEU A 90 10.11 7.75 13.19
C LEU A 90 9.32 7.83 14.51
N THR A 91 8.73 6.72 14.98
CA THR A 91 8.07 6.67 16.30
C THR A 91 9.06 6.75 17.47
N ALA A 92 10.29 6.23 17.32
CA ALA A 92 11.32 6.34 18.34
C ALA A 92 11.87 7.77 18.49
N LEU A 93 11.82 8.58 17.42
CA LEU A 93 12.30 9.96 17.42
C LEU A 93 11.28 10.98 17.97
N ILE A 94 10.00 10.61 18.08
CA ILE A 94 8.98 11.42 18.77
C ILE A 94 9.20 11.26 20.28
N LYS A 95 10.19 12.00 20.80
CA LYS A 95 10.35 12.22 22.24
C LYS A 95 9.38 13.33 22.68
N PRO A 96 8.51 13.10 23.68
CA PRO A 96 7.76 14.20 24.28
C PRO A 96 8.76 15.13 24.97
N LYS A 97 8.73 16.40 24.58
CA LYS A 97 9.54 17.46 25.18
C LYS A 97 8.89 17.84 26.51
N ASN A 98 9.53 17.46 27.62
CA ASN A 98 9.28 18.04 28.94
C ASN A 98 9.73 19.51 28.97
#